data_AF-A0A5U8SVN1-F1
#
_entry.id   AF-A0A5U8SVN1-F1
#
_cell.length_a   1.000
_cell.length_b   1.000
_cell.length_c   1.000
_cell.angle_alpha   90.00
_cell.angle_beta   90.00
_cell.angle_gamma   90.00
#
_symmetry.space_group_name_H-M   'P 1'
#
loop_
_entity.id
_entity.type
_entity.pdbx_description
1 polymer ?
#
loop_
_entity_poly.entity_id
_entity_poly.type
_entity_poly.pdbx_seq_one_letter_code
_entity_poly.pdbx_strand_id
1 'polypeptide(L)'
;SGRSVITVGPYLRLHQCGLPKKMALELFKPFIYGKLELRGLATTIKAAKKMVEREEAVVWDILDEVIREHPVLLNRAPTLHRLGIQAFEPILIEGKAIQLHPLVCAAYNADFDGDQMAVHVPLTLEAQLEARALMMSTNNILSPASGDPIIVPSQDVVLGLYYMTRDCVNAKGEGMVLNGSTEAERVYRAGHASLHARVKVRITEEVKDGEGNITKRTSMIDTTVGRAILWRIVPRGLPYSLVNQPLGKKAISKMLNTCYRILGLKPTVIFADQIMYTGFAYAARSGASVGIDDMVIPEKKAGIIAEAEAEVAEIQEQFQSGLVTAGERYNKVIDIWAAANERVAKAMMENLSVETVVNRDGEEEQQVSFN
;
A
#
# COMPACT_ATOMS: atom_id res chain seq x y z
N SER A 1 -21.59 7.65 -20.35
CA SER A 1 -20.95 7.20 -19.10
C SER A 1 -21.37 5.75 -18.84
N GLY A 2 -20.70 5.07 -17.92
CA GLY A 2 -21.00 3.70 -17.53
C GLY A 2 -20.66 3.48 -16.05
N ARG A 3 -21.08 2.35 -15.48
CA ARG A 3 -20.68 1.94 -14.11
C ARG A 3 -20.39 0.46 -14.09
N SER A 4 -19.45 0.04 -13.25
CA SER A 4 -19.23 -1.38 -12.94
C SER A 4 -18.55 -1.55 -11.59
N VAL A 5 -18.55 -2.79 -11.11
CA VAL A 5 -17.81 -3.22 -9.93
C VAL A 5 -16.32 -3.01 -10.16
N ILE A 6 -15.60 -2.58 -9.13
CA ILE A 6 -14.16 -2.43 -9.17
C ILE A 6 -13.45 -3.69 -8.66
N THR A 7 -12.28 -3.97 -9.22
CA THR A 7 -11.38 -5.05 -8.84
C THR A 7 -9.96 -4.51 -8.77
N VAL A 8 -9.08 -5.27 -8.11
CA VAL A 8 -7.69 -4.87 -7.97
C VAL A 8 -6.91 -5.08 -9.28
N GLY A 9 -6.20 -4.05 -9.73
CA GLY A 9 -5.23 -4.14 -10.84
C GLY A 9 -3.82 -3.84 -10.34
N PRO A 10 -3.16 -4.77 -9.60
CA PRO A 10 -1.90 -4.47 -8.91
C PRO A 10 -0.71 -4.28 -9.85
N TYR A 11 -0.85 -4.62 -11.14
CA TYR A 11 0.16 -4.45 -12.17
C TYR A 11 0.03 -3.12 -12.94
N LEU A 12 -1.07 -2.39 -12.74
CA LEU A 12 -1.28 -1.09 -13.36
C LEU A 12 -0.26 -0.09 -12.81
N ARG A 13 0.04 0.95 -13.57
CA ARG A 13 0.76 2.14 -13.07
C ARG A 13 -0.23 3.14 -12.50
N LEU A 14 0.24 4.09 -11.68
CA LEU A 14 -0.64 5.04 -11.01
C LEU A 14 -1.59 5.81 -11.96
N HIS A 15 -1.16 6.15 -13.17
CA HIS A 15 -1.96 6.87 -14.19
C HIS A 15 -2.95 6.01 -14.96
N GLN A 16 -3.00 4.69 -14.73
CA GLN A 16 -3.74 3.76 -15.56
C GLN A 16 -4.92 3.14 -14.81
N CYS A 17 -5.98 2.81 -15.54
CA CYS A 17 -7.08 1.98 -15.04
C CYS A 17 -7.40 0.88 -16.05
N GLY A 18 -7.86 -0.27 -15.59
CA GLY A 18 -8.36 -1.31 -16.50
C GLY A 18 -9.82 -1.05 -16.84
N LEU A 19 -10.12 -0.86 -18.13
CA LEU A 19 -11.46 -0.62 -18.64
C LEU A 19 -11.95 -1.86 -19.42
N PRO A 20 -13.10 -2.46 -19.04
CA PRO A 20 -13.67 -3.60 -19.76
C PRO A 20 -13.90 -3.30 -21.24
N LYS A 21 -13.45 -4.20 -22.12
CA LYS A 21 -13.63 -4.09 -23.59
C LYS A 21 -15.06 -3.72 -24.00
N LYS A 22 -16.07 -4.39 -23.45
CA LYS A 22 -17.49 -4.11 -23.75
C LYS A 22 -17.94 -2.72 -23.32
N MET A 23 -17.45 -2.25 -22.17
CA MET A 23 -17.76 -0.91 -21.69
C MET A 23 -17.07 0.14 -22.55
N ALA A 24 -15.79 -0.05 -22.86
CA ALA A 24 -15.03 0.83 -23.75
C ALA A 24 -15.70 0.92 -25.13
N LEU A 25 -16.08 -0.22 -25.71
CA LEU A 25 -16.77 -0.27 -26.99
C LEU A 25 -18.04 0.60 -26.99
N GLU A 26 -18.85 0.51 -25.93
CA GLU A 26 -20.08 1.31 -25.80
C GLU A 26 -19.80 2.80 -25.60
N LEU A 27 -18.85 3.14 -24.73
CA LEU A 27 -18.51 4.52 -24.39
C LEU A 27 -17.90 5.28 -25.56
N PHE A 28 -17.09 4.61 -26.37
CA PHE A 28 -16.34 5.22 -27.47
C PHE A 28 -16.99 5.04 -28.84
N LYS A 29 -18.23 4.50 -28.93
CA LYS A 29 -18.93 4.25 -30.22
C LYS A 29 -18.81 5.36 -31.25
N PRO A 30 -19.09 6.65 -30.93
CA PRO A 30 -19.02 7.72 -31.94
C PRO A 30 -17.60 7.91 -32.51
N PHE A 31 -16.57 7.78 -31.68
CA PHE A 31 -15.17 7.90 -32.09
C PHE A 31 -14.74 6.72 -32.98
N ILE A 32 -15.20 5.51 -32.65
CA ILE A 32 -14.94 4.30 -33.45
C ILE A 32 -15.60 4.44 -34.83
N TYR A 33 -16.84 4.91 -34.90
CA TYR A 33 -17.52 5.13 -36.19
C TYR A 33 -16.76 6.11 -37.06
N GLY A 34 -16.33 7.25 -36.50
CA GLY A 34 -15.55 8.25 -37.23
C GLY A 34 -14.20 7.71 -37.71
N LYS A 35 -13.51 6.89 -36.90
CA LYS A 35 -12.22 6.28 -37.29
C LYS A 35 -12.37 5.20 -38.37
N LEU A 36 -13.42 4.38 -38.30
CA LEU A 36 -13.71 3.37 -39.32
C LEU A 36 -14.01 4.02 -40.69
N GLU A 37 -14.77 5.12 -40.70
CA GLU A 37 -15.04 5.90 -41.91
C GLU A 37 -13.78 6.59 -42.43
N LEU A 38 -13.00 7.24 -41.54
CA LEU A 38 -11.76 7.93 -41.92
C LEU A 38 -10.73 7.00 -42.56
N ARG A 39 -10.64 5.75 -42.10
CA ARG A 39 -9.72 4.74 -42.66
C ARG A 39 -10.28 4.01 -43.88
N GLY A 40 -11.51 4.32 -44.32
CA GLY A 40 -12.17 3.66 -45.44
C GLY A 40 -12.57 2.21 -45.18
N LEU A 41 -12.53 1.76 -43.92
CA LEU A 41 -12.95 0.42 -43.50
C LEU A 41 -14.49 0.29 -43.53
N ALA A 42 -15.18 1.40 -43.30
CA ALA A 42 -16.62 1.53 -43.47
C ALA A 42 -16.93 2.64 -44.49
N THR A 43 -17.79 2.35 -45.46
CA THR A 43 -18.22 3.33 -46.48
C THR A 43 -19.24 4.35 -45.97
N THR A 44 -19.98 4.01 -44.91
CA THR A 44 -20.99 4.89 -44.29
C THR A 44 -21.07 4.62 -42.79
N ILE A 45 -21.59 5.58 -42.02
CA ILE A 45 -21.89 5.40 -40.59
C ILE A 45 -22.78 4.17 -40.33
N LYS A 46 -23.72 3.85 -41.23
CA LYS A 46 -24.57 2.65 -41.10
C LYS A 46 -23.76 1.36 -41.24
N ALA A 47 -22.76 1.33 -42.14
CA ALA A 47 -21.85 0.20 -42.26
C ALA A 47 -20.98 0.07 -41.01
N ALA A 48 -20.39 1.18 -40.53
CA ALA A 48 -19.58 1.21 -39.31
C ALA A 48 -20.37 0.71 -38.09
N LYS A 49 -21.63 1.14 -37.95
CA LYS A 49 -22.54 0.65 -36.89
C LYS A 49 -22.72 -0.86 -36.94
N LYS A 50 -22.96 -1.44 -38.13
CA LYS A 50 -23.09 -2.90 -38.28
C LYS A 50 -21.80 -3.65 -37.95
N MET A 51 -20.64 -3.11 -38.31
CA MET A 51 -19.33 -3.71 -37.98
C MET A 51 -19.10 -3.75 -36.46
N VAL A 52 -19.42 -2.65 -35.78
CA VAL A 52 -19.31 -2.56 -34.30
C VAL A 52 -20.32 -3.47 -33.60
N GLU A 53 -21.57 -3.53 -34.07
CA GLU A 53 -22.60 -4.45 -33.52
C GLU A 53 -22.23 -5.93 -33.70
N ARG A 54 -21.45 -6.27 -34.73
CA ARG A 54 -20.93 -7.62 -34.98
C ARG A 54 -19.60 -7.90 -34.26
N GLU A 55 -19.05 -6.92 -33.56
CA GLU A 55 -17.76 -7.03 -32.84
C GLU A 55 -16.63 -7.56 -33.74
N GLU A 56 -16.57 -7.11 -35.00
CA GLU A 56 -15.56 -7.56 -35.98
C GLU A 56 -14.13 -7.29 -35.48
N ALA A 57 -13.18 -8.15 -35.86
CA ALA A 57 -11.79 -8.10 -35.36
C ALA A 57 -11.14 -6.71 -35.49
N VAL A 58 -11.37 -6.04 -36.62
CA VAL A 58 -10.82 -4.70 -36.93
C VAL A 58 -11.31 -3.63 -35.95
N VAL A 59 -12.50 -3.79 -35.36
CA VAL A 59 -13.06 -2.83 -34.40
C VAL A 59 -12.20 -2.75 -33.13
N TRP A 60 -11.58 -3.86 -32.72
CA TRP A 60 -10.70 -3.89 -31.55
C TRP A 60 -9.41 -3.12 -31.77
N ASP A 61 -8.80 -3.23 -32.97
CA ASP A 61 -7.61 -2.47 -33.33
C ASP A 61 -7.89 -0.95 -33.37
N ILE A 62 -9.08 -0.57 -33.87
CA ILE A 62 -9.53 0.83 -33.87
C ILE A 62 -9.83 1.31 -32.46
N LEU A 63 -10.42 0.47 -31.62
CA LEU A 63 -10.68 0.81 -30.22
C LEU A 63 -9.35 1.09 -29.49
N ASP A 64 -8.33 0.25 -29.67
CA ASP A 64 -6.99 0.45 -29.09
C ASP A 64 -6.32 1.75 -29.56
N GLU A 65 -6.58 2.18 -30.79
CA GLU A 65 -6.12 3.49 -31.28
C GLU A 65 -6.90 4.65 -30.64
N VAL A 66 -8.23 4.54 -30.58
CA VAL A 66 -9.11 5.61 -30.08
C VAL A 66 -8.88 5.89 -28.60
N ILE A 67 -8.68 4.84 -27.80
CA ILE A 67 -8.47 4.99 -26.35
C ILE A 67 -7.06 5.49 -26.01
N ARG A 68 -6.11 5.37 -26.93
CA ARG A 68 -4.72 5.76 -26.69
C ARG A 68 -4.67 7.27 -26.47
N GLU A 69 -4.06 7.65 -25.34
CA GLU A 69 -4.00 9.05 -24.89
C GLU A 69 -5.37 9.72 -24.65
N HIS A 70 -6.46 8.96 -24.57
CA HIS A 70 -7.80 9.47 -24.23
C HIS A 70 -8.15 9.16 -22.76
N PRO A 71 -7.95 10.11 -21.82
CA PRO A 71 -8.20 9.85 -20.42
C PRO A 71 -9.69 9.62 -20.13
N VAL A 72 -9.99 8.77 -19.15
CA VAL A 72 -11.34 8.56 -18.60
C VAL A 72 -11.39 9.03 -17.15
N LEU A 73 -12.54 9.56 -16.73
CA LEU A 73 -12.76 9.97 -15.35
C LEU A 73 -13.40 8.82 -14.57
N LEU A 74 -12.77 8.40 -13.48
CA LEU A 74 -13.37 7.49 -12.51
C LEU A 74 -13.93 8.29 -11.34
N ASN A 75 -15.15 7.96 -10.93
CA ASN A 75 -15.84 8.57 -9.79
C ASN A 75 -16.47 7.50 -8.90
N ARG A 76 -16.36 7.67 -7.58
CA ARG A 76 -17.08 6.87 -6.58
C ARG A 76 -18.03 7.78 -5.78
N ALA A 77 -19.28 7.36 -5.66
CA ALA A 77 -20.26 8.03 -4.80
C ALA A 77 -20.19 7.45 -3.38
N PRO A 78 -20.30 8.27 -2.31
CA PRO A 78 -20.41 9.73 -2.32
C PRO A 78 -19.06 10.44 -2.54
N THR A 79 -19.06 11.53 -3.31
CA THR A 79 -17.86 12.33 -3.57
C THR A 79 -17.66 13.38 -2.47
N LEU A 80 -16.78 13.11 -1.51
CA LEU A 80 -16.55 14.00 -0.35
C LEU A 80 -15.55 15.14 -0.64
N HIS A 81 -14.64 14.92 -1.58
CA HIS A 81 -13.59 15.88 -1.93
C HIS A 81 -13.16 15.67 -3.38
N ARG A 82 -12.38 16.61 -3.93
CA ARG A 82 -11.96 16.57 -5.35
C ARG A 82 -11.26 15.28 -5.78
N LEU A 83 -10.54 14.59 -4.87
CA LEU A 83 -9.87 13.33 -5.19
C LEU A 83 -10.83 12.14 -5.41
N GLY A 84 -12.13 12.31 -5.15
CA GLY A 84 -13.15 11.33 -5.49
C GLY A 84 -13.47 11.29 -6.99
N ILE A 85 -12.88 12.19 -7.79
CA ILE A 85 -12.88 12.14 -9.25
C ILE A 85 -11.44 12.34 -9.74
N GLN A 86 -10.91 11.36 -10.46
CA GLN A 86 -9.58 11.43 -11.05
C GLN A 86 -9.60 10.89 -12.48
N ALA A 87 -8.68 11.38 -13.29
CA ALA A 87 -8.48 10.92 -14.65
C ALA A 87 -7.41 9.81 -14.70
N PHE A 88 -7.64 8.82 -15.56
CA PHE A 88 -6.75 7.71 -15.82
C PHE A 88 -6.70 7.41 -17.32
N GLU A 89 -5.59 6.87 -17.78
CA GLU A 89 -5.49 6.27 -19.11
C GLU A 89 -6.09 4.86 -19.09
N PRO A 90 -7.09 4.55 -19.93
CA PRO A 90 -7.71 3.25 -19.97
C PRO A 90 -6.79 2.21 -20.63
N ILE A 91 -6.63 1.06 -19.98
CA ILE A 91 -6.06 -0.16 -20.55
C ILE A 91 -7.22 -1.12 -20.78
N LEU A 92 -7.37 -1.64 -22.01
CA LEU A 92 -8.40 -2.64 -22.27
C LEU A 92 -8.11 -3.91 -21.50
N ILE A 93 -9.12 -4.39 -20.78
CA ILE A 93 -9.09 -5.65 -20.06
C ILE A 93 -10.26 -6.53 -20.47
N GLU A 94 -10.04 -7.83 -20.34
CA GLU A 94 -11.13 -8.81 -20.44
C GLU A 94 -12.00 -8.77 -19.18
N GLY A 95 -13.24 -9.25 -19.33
CA GLY A 95 -14.23 -9.27 -18.24
C GLY A 95 -15.14 -8.04 -18.23
N LYS A 96 -15.75 -7.78 -17.07
CA LYS A 96 -16.76 -6.71 -16.89
C LYS A 96 -16.44 -5.74 -15.75
N ALA A 97 -15.46 -6.05 -14.90
CA ALA A 97 -15.09 -5.23 -13.76
C ALA A 97 -14.02 -4.20 -14.15
N ILE A 98 -14.11 -3.00 -13.59
CA ILE A 98 -13.06 -1.97 -13.75
C ILE A 98 -11.89 -2.37 -12.85
N GLN A 99 -10.65 -2.29 -13.33
CA GLN A 99 -9.49 -2.46 -12.47
C GLN A 99 -8.98 -1.11 -12.00
N LEU A 100 -8.89 -0.97 -10.67
CA LEU A 100 -8.41 0.23 -10.02
C LEU A 100 -7.03 -0.01 -9.42
N HIS A 101 -6.19 1.02 -9.48
CA HIS A 101 -4.86 0.99 -8.89
C HIS A 101 -4.94 0.98 -7.34
N PRO A 102 -4.21 0.09 -6.63
CA PRO A 102 -4.30 -0.01 -5.17
C PRO A 102 -4.02 1.29 -4.42
N LEU A 103 -3.00 2.07 -4.84
CA LEU A 103 -2.64 3.32 -4.15
C LEU A 103 -3.69 4.44 -4.23
N VAL A 104 -4.64 4.37 -5.16
CA VAL A 104 -5.70 5.41 -5.25
C VAL A 104 -6.94 5.05 -4.40
N CYS A 105 -7.01 3.84 -3.86
CA CYS A 105 -8.16 3.40 -3.07
C CYS A 105 -8.39 4.28 -1.84
N ALA A 106 -7.30 4.74 -1.19
CA ALA A 106 -7.36 5.68 -0.07
C ALA A 106 -8.02 7.01 -0.46
N ALA A 107 -7.72 7.53 -1.66
CA ALA A 107 -8.34 8.74 -2.17
C ALA A 107 -9.83 8.52 -2.50
N TYR A 108 -10.20 7.39 -3.07
CA TYR A 108 -11.61 7.09 -3.36
C TYR A 108 -12.42 6.63 -2.14
N ASN A 109 -11.75 6.39 -1.01
CA ASN A 109 -12.29 5.67 0.13
C ASN A 109 -12.95 4.34 -0.29
N ALA A 110 -12.32 3.65 -1.24
CA ALA A 110 -12.85 2.46 -1.91
C ALA A 110 -12.18 1.19 -1.40
N ASP A 111 -12.96 0.11 -1.36
CA ASP A 111 -12.51 -1.25 -1.11
C ASP A 111 -12.93 -2.17 -2.28
N PHE A 112 -12.60 -3.46 -2.18
CA PHE A 112 -12.82 -4.43 -3.25
C PHE A 112 -13.83 -5.52 -2.87
N ASP A 113 -14.83 -5.18 -2.04
CA ASP A 113 -15.84 -6.11 -1.54
C ASP A 113 -17.18 -6.07 -2.31
N GLY A 114 -17.27 -5.22 -3.35
CA GLY A 114 -18.49 -5.03 -4.15
C GLY A 114 -18.73 -3.60 -4.61
N ASP A 115 -17.89 -2.66 -4.14
CA ASP A 115 -17.87 -1.27 -4.56
C ASP A 115 -17.93 -1.09 -6.09
N GLN A 116 -18.60 -0.01 -6.50
CA GLN A 116 -18.79 0.33 -7.91
C GLN A 116 -18.29 1.74 -8.20
N MET A 117 -17.70 1.92 -9.38
CA MET A 117 -17.29 3.22 -9.89
C MET A 117 -18.00 3.56 -11.20
N ALA A 118 -18.29 4.85 -11.35
CA ALA A 118 -18.77 5.43 -12.60
C ALA A 118 -17.58 5.88 -13.46
N VAL A 119 -17.70 5.67 -14.77
CA VAL A 119 -16.74 6.08 -15.79
C VAL A 119 -17.37 7.14 -16.68
N HIS A 120 -16.68 8.25 -16.86
CA HIS A 120 -17.06 9.32 -17.78
C HIS A 120 -15.95 9.55 -18.82
N VAL A 121 -16.34 9.80 -20.07
CA VAL A 121 -15.41 10.08 -21.17
C VAL A 121 -15.44 11.58 -21.46
N PRO A 122 -14.33 12.31 -21.27
CA PRO A 122 -14.19 13.69 -21.75
C PRO A 122 -14.32 13.72 -23.28
N LEU A 123 -15.23 14.52 -23.81
CA LEU A 123 -15.52 14.54 -25.25
C LEU A 123 -14.72 15.59 -26.00
N THR A 124 -14.69 16.83 -25.51
CA THR A 124 -13.98 17.94 -26.18
C THR A 124 -12.47 17.85 -25.94
N LEU A 125 -11.68 18.47 -26.82
CA LEU A 125 -10.22 18.53 -26.64
C LEU A 125 -9.85 19.25 -25.34
N GLU A 126 -10.56 20.33 -25.00
CA GLU A 126 -10.34 21.09 -23.78
C GLU A 126 -10.55 20.21 -22.54
N ALA A 127 -11.62 19.41 -22.52
CA ALA A 127 -11.90 18.50 -21.41
C ALA A 127 -10.89 17.36 -21.31
N GLN A 128 -10.39 16.85 -22.43
CA GLN A 128 -9.32 15.84 -22.45
C GLN A 128 -7.99 16.42 -21.92
N LEU A 129 -7.65 17.65 -22.32
CA LEU A 129 -6.47 18.36 -21.84
C LEU A 129 -6.59 18.70 -20.35
N GLU A 130 -7.76 19.14 -19.88
CA GLU A 130 -8.03 19.40 -18.46
C GLU A 130 -7.90 18.11 -17.64
N ALA A 131 -8.50 17.02 -18.11
CA ALA A 131 -8.39 15.72 -17.45
C ALA A 131 -6.92 15.28 -17.31
N ARG A 132 -6.12 15.47 -18.37
CA ARG A 132 -4.69 15.11 -18.38
C ARG A 132 -3.82 16.05 -17.53
N ALA A 133 -4.04 17.35 -17.61
CA ALA A 133 -3.20 18.35 -16.96
C ALA A 133 -3.56 18.55 -15.48
N LEU A 134 -4.83 18.46 -15.10
CA LEU A 134 -5.30 18.79 -13.75
C LEU A 134 -5.78 17.55 -12.98
N MET A 135 -6.59 16.69 -13.63
CA MET A 135 -7.28 15.61 -12.92
C MET A 135 -6.54 14.27 -12.91
N MET A 136 -5.46 14.14 -13.69
CA MET A 136 -4.69 12.90 -13.78
C MET A 136 -4.23 12.46 -12.39
N SER A 137 -4.38 11.18 -12.08
CA SER A 137 -4.07 10.62 -10.76
C SER A 137 -2.63 10.92 -10.31
N THR A 138 -1.68 10.98 -11.24
CA THR A 138 -0.27 11.29 -10.99
C THR A 138 -0.02 12.73 -10.55
N ASN A 139 -0.95 13.65 -10.81
CA ASN A 139 -0.84 15.04 -10.38
C ASN A 139 -1.40 15.23 -8.97
N ASN A 140 -2.31 14.35 -8.57
CA ASN A 140 -3.11 14.47 -7.35
C ASN A 140 -2.63 13.50 -6.26
N ILE A 141 -1.33 13.53 -5.96
CA ILE A 141 -0.71 12.60 -5.00
C ILE A 141 -0.65 13.12 -3.56
N LEU A 142 -0.97 14.40 -3.34
CA LEU A 142 -1.02 15.03 -2.02
C LEU A 142 -2.48 15.31 -1.61
N SER A 143 -2.75 15.20 -0.32
CA SER A 143 -4.00 15.65 0.27
C SER A 143 -4.12 17.17 0.13
N PRO A 144 -5.22 17.70 -0.42
CA PRO A 144 -5.45 19.15 -0.50
C PRO A 144 -5.59 19.81 0.87
N ALA A 145 -5.93 19.04 1.91
CA ALA A 145 -6.19 19.55 3.25
C ALA A 145 -4.91 19.72 4.09
N SER A 146 -3.96 18.78 4.02
CA SER A 146 -2.76 18.80 4.85
C SER A 146 -1.44 18.92 4.07
N GLY A 147 -1.46 18.67 2.76
CA GLY A 147 -0.25 18.59 1.93
C GLY A 147 0.57 17.31 2.13
N ASP A 148 0.10 16.36 2.94
CA ASP A 148 0.73 15.04 3.08
C ASP A 148 0.40 14.14 1.88
N PRO A 149 1.28 13.18 1.52
CA PRO A 149 0.96 12.21 0.47
C PRO A 149 -0.32 11.42 0.79
N ILE A 150 -1.24 11.35 -0.18
CA ILE A 150 -2.47 10.54 -0.09
C ILE A 150 -2.27 9.13 -0.68
N ILE A 151 -1.25 8.96 -1.52
CA ILE A 151 -0.88 7.69 -2.17
C ILE A 151 -0.05 6.76 -1.27
N VAL A 152 -0.25 6.84 0.05
CA VAL A 152 0.46 6.00 1.01
C VAL A 152 -0.03 4.56 0.84
N PRO A 153 0.87 3.58 0.65
CA PRO A 153 0.47 2.19 0.53
C PRO A 153 -0.31 1.71 1.76
N SER A 154 -1.25 0.79 1.52
CA SER A 154 -2.09 0.17 2.53
C SER A 154 -1.68 -1.28 2.79
N GLN A 155 -2.04 -1.77 3.99
CA GLN A 155 -2.10 -3.19 4.37
C GLN A 155 -0.93 -4.03 3.82
N ASP A 156 -1.17 -4.90 2.85
CA ASP A 156 -0.22 -5.88 2.30
C ASP A 156 1.10 -5.26 1.86
N VAL A 157 1.07 -4.10 1.19
CA VAL A 157 2.30 -3.44 0.74
C VAL A 157 3.13 -3.00 1.93
N VAL A 158 2.48 -2.48 2.98
CA VAL A 158 3.14 -2.08 4.23
C VAL A 158 3.69 -3.31 4.93
N LEU A 159 2.93 -4.41 4.98
CA LEU A 159 3.36 -5.67 5.59
C LEU A 159 4.60 -6.24 4.88
N GLY A 160 4.59 -6.29 3.54
CA GLY A 160 5.74 -6.78 2.77
C GLY A 160 6.98 -5.93 2.94
N LEU A 161 6.83 -4.60 2.96
CA LEU A 161 7.93 -3.68 3.24
C LEU A 161 8.44 -3.79 4.68
N TYR A 162 7.54 -3.91 5.66
CA TYR A 162 7.90 -4.09 7.05
C TYR A 162 8.66 -5.39 7.25
N TYR A 163 8.13 -6.51 6.73
CA TYR A 163 8.76 -7.81 6.78
C TYR A 163 10.16 -7.76 6.17
N MET A 164 10.32 -7.22 4.95
CA MET A 164 11.64 -7.20 4.30
C MET A 164 12.66 -6.27 4.96
N THR A 165 12.23 -5.22 5.66
CA THR A 165 13.14 -4.24 6.27
C THR A 165 13.42 -4.49 7.74
N ARG A 166 12.87 -5.57 8.29
CA ARG A 166 13.13 -5.99 9.66
C ARG A 166 14.42 -6.81 9.73
N ASP A 167 15.09 -6.76 10.88
CA ASP A 167 16.23 -7.60 11.20
C ASP A 167 15.84 -8.74 12.16
N CYS A 168 16.58 -9.83 12.07
CA CYS A 168 16.47 -10.99 12.94
C CYS A 168 17.86 -11.37 13.43
N VAL A 169 17.96 -11.70 14.71
CA VAL A 169 19.19 -12.20 15.33
C VAL A 169 19.49 -13.59 14.80
N ASN A 170 20.76 -13.86 14.52
CA ASN A 170 21.30 -15.14 14.07
C ASN A 170 20.68 -15.67 12.76
N ALA A 171 20.33 -14.76 11.84
CA ALA A 171 19.77 -15.16 10.56
C ALA A 171 20.87 -15.62 9.57
N LYS A 172 20.49 -16.52 8.65
CA LYS A 172 21.43 -17.07 7.65
C LYS A 172 22.16 -15.97 6.90
N GLY A 173 23.49 -15.98 6.91
CA GLY A 173 24.32 -14.97 6.24
C GLY A 173 24.66 -13.75 7.09
N GLU A 174 24.43 -13.80 8.40
CA GLU A 174 24.80 -12.73 9.32
C GLU A 174 26.31 -12.45 9.36
N GLY A 175 26.65 -11.16 9.40
CA GLY A 175 28.02 -10.66 9.39
C GLY A 175 28.69 -10.68 8.01
N MET A 176 27.98 -11.10 6.95
CA MET A 176 28.50 -11.00 5.59
C MET A 176 28.79 -9.55 5.19
N VAL A 177 29.83 -9.40 4.38
CA VAL A 177 30.23 -8.12 3.79
C VAL A 177 29.88 -8.16 2.31
N LEU A 178 29.00 -7.25 1.89
CA LEU A 178 28.47 -7.19 0.53
C LEU A 178 28.92 -5.91 -0.17
N ASN A 179 29.30 -6.03 -1.44
CA ASN A 179 29.78 -4.94 -2.29
C ASN A 179 28.65 -3.99 -2.75
N GLY A 180 27.39 -4.35 -2.55
CA GLY A 180 26.27 -3.47 -2.78
C GLY A 180 24.91 -4.17 -2.82
N SER A 181 23.88 -3.39 -3.11
CA SER A 181 22.49 -3.84 -3.16
C SER A 181 22.22 -4.94 -4.21
N THR A 182 22.96 -4.95 -5.31
CA THR A 182 22.84 -5.98 -6.36
C THR A 182 23.37 -7.34 -5.89
N GLU A 183 24.45 -7.33 -5.11
CA GLU A 183 24.98 -8.56 -4.52
C GLU A 183 24.05 -9.08 -3.43
N ALA A 184 23.51 -8.20 -2.58
CA ALA A 184 22.52 -8.56 -1.57
C ALA A 184 21.32 -9.31 -2.17
N GLU A 185 20.77 -8.81 -3.28
CA GLU A 185 19.69 -9.51 -3.98
C GLU A 185 20.12 -10.87 -4.53
N ARG A 186 21.31 -10.95 -5.13
CA ARG A 186 21.83 -12.20 -5.71
C ARG A 186 21.98 -13.28 -4.63
N VAL A 187 22.59 -12.93 -3.51
CA VAL A 187 22.84 -13.84 -2.38
C VAL A 187 21.52 -14.30 -1.75
N TYR A 188 20.55 -13.38 -1.58
CA TYR A 188 19.20 -13.72 -1.12
C TYR A 188 18.48 -14.67 -2.09
N ARG A 189 18.43 -14.33 -3.38
CA ARG A 189 17.72 -15.14 -4.38
C ARG A 189 18.34 -16.51 -4.60
N ALA A 190 19.65 -16.64 -4.40
CA ALA A 190 20.35 -17.94 -4.40
C ALA A 190 20.11 -18.75 -3.11
N GLY A 191 19.43 -18.19 -2.12
CA GLY A 191 19.16 -18.86 -0.84
C GLY A 191 20.37 -18.93 0.10
N HIS A 192 21.43 -18.14 -0.16
CA HIS A 192 22.64 -18.12 0.67
C HIS A 192 22.53 -17.19 1.88
N ALA A 193 21.65 -16.19 1.84
CA ALA A 193 21.34 -15.31 2.97
C ALA A 193 19.83 -15.15 3.16
N SER A 194 19.41 -14.96 4.41
CA SER A 194 18.05 -14.58 4.78
C SER A 194 17.83 -13.08 4.54
N LEU A 195 16.59 -12.68 4.32
CA LEU A 195 16.20 -11.29 4.10
C LEU A 195 16.52 -10.40 5.32
N HIS A 196 16.41 -10.98 6.51
CA HIS A 196 16.52 -10.27 7.79
C HIS A 196 17.94 -10.29 8.36
N ALA A 197 18.90 -10.90 7.66
CA ALA A 197 20.27 -11.05 8.13
C ALA A 197 20.99 -9.70 8.21
N ARG A 198 21.62 -9.44 9.36
CA ARG A 198 22.44 -8.26 9.62
C ARG A 198 23.77 -8.38 8.87
N VAL A 199 24.03 -7.44 7.96
CA VAL A 199 25.16 -7.45 7.03
C VAL A 199 25.76 -6.07 6.88
N LYS A 200 27.04 -6.01 6.50
CA LYS A 200 27.72 -4.77 6.11
C LYS A 200 27.64 -4.61 4.60
N VAL A 201 26.92 -3.60 4.12
CA VAL A 201 26.78 -3.35 2.68
C VAL A 201 27.42 -2.03 2.31
N ARG A 202 28.18 -2.03 1.21
CA ARG A 202 28.65 -0.80 0.58
C ARG A 202 27.47 -0.10 -0.11
N ILE A 203 27.09 1.04 0.40
CA ILE A 203 26.00 1.86 -0.13
C ILE A 203 26.56 3.15 -0.70
N THR A 204 26.14 3.49 -1.91
CA THR A 204 26.38 4.79 -2.52
C THR A 204 25.09 5.58 -2.49
N GLU A 205 25.10 6.70 -1.76
CA GLU A 205 24.01 7.68 -1.73
C GLU A 205 24.43 8.96 -2.48
N GLU A 206 23.47 9.52 -3.22
CA GLU A 206 23.61 10.82 -3.86
C GLU A 206 22.86 11.82 -2.97
N VAL A 207 23.58 12.74 -2.35
CA VAL A 207 23.00 13.79 -1.51
C VAL A 207 22.93 15.06 -2.32
N LYS A 208 21.74 15.68 -2.36
CA LYS A 208 21.57 17.01 -2.91
C LYS A 208 21.81 18.03 -1.81
N ASP A 209 22.80 18.90 -2.02
CA ASP A 209 23.02 20.06 -1.16
C ASP A 209 21.95 21.14 -1.41
N GLY A 210 21.82 22.09 -0.47
CA GLY A 210 20.85 23.20 -0.57
C GLY A 210 21.01 24.09 -1.82
N GLU A 211 22.17 24.03 -2.47
CA GLU A 211 22.49 24.74 -3.72
C GLU A 211 22.19 23.91 -4.98
N GLY A 212 21.68 22.68 -4.84
CA GLY A 212 21.32 21.79 -5.96
C GLY A 212 22.47 20.94 -6.50
N ASN A 213 23.67 21.04 -5.94
CA ASN A 213 24.81 20.19 -6.27
C ASN A 213 24.59 18.76 -5.75
N ILE A 214 24.94 17.75 -6.57
CA ILE A 214 24.81 16.34 -6.22
C ILE A 214 26.19 15.81 -5.82
N THR A 215 26.36 15.48 -4.54
CA THR A 215 27.57 14.82 -4.04
C THR A 215 27.32 13.33 -3.87
N LYS A 216 28.28 12.51 -4.32
CA LYS A 216 28.25 11.05 -4.16
C LYS A 216 29.03 10.66 -2.92
N ARG A 217 28.34 10.09 -1.94
CA ARG A 217 28.97 9.53 -0.75
C ARG A 217 28.84 8.01 -0.79
N THR A 218 29.97 7.33 -0.74
CA THR A 218 30.00 5.87 -0.58
C THR A 218 30.51 5.54 0.80
N SER A 219 29.76 4.73 1.54
CA SER A 219 30.11 4.30 2.88
C SER A 219 29.75 2.84 3.09
N MET A 220 30.38 2.23 4.10
CA MET A 220 30.00 0.91 4.58
C MET A 220 28.98 1.09 5.69
N ILE A 221 27.78 0.53 5.51
CA ILE A 221 26.67 0.72 6.43
C ILE A 221 26.22 -0.64 6.96
N ASP A 222 26.02 -0.71 8.29
CA ASP A 222 25.36 -1.84 8.94
C ASP A 222 23.85 -1.80 8.65
N THR A 223 23.35 -2.84 8.00
CA THR A 223 21.97 -2.90 7.52
C THR A 223 21.51 -4.36 7.40
N THR A 224 20.33 -4.61 6.81
CA THR A 224 19.89 -5.96 6.48
C THR A 224 19.94 -6.21 4.99
N VAL A 225 19.97 -7.49 4.61
CA VAL A 225 19.89 -7.90 3.21
C VAL A 225 18.65 -7.30 2.54
N GLY A 226 17.49 -7.32 3.20
CA GLY A 226 16.25 -6.77 2.66
C GLY A 226 16.23 -5.25 2.57
N ARG A 227 16.78 -4.51 3.54
CA ARG A 227 16.98 -3.04 3.44
C ARG A 227 17.90 -2.68 2.26
N ALA A 228 18.97 -3.44 2.07
CA ALA A 228 19.88 -3.26 0.94
C ALA A 228 19.19 -3.57 -0.41
N ILE A 229 18.34 -4.58 -0.49
CA ILE A 229 17.55 -4.88 -1.69
C ILE A 229 16.57 -3.74 -1.99
N LEU A 230 15.87 -3.23 -0.97
CA LEU A 230 14.92 -2.13 -1.11
C LEU A 230 15.59 -0.85 -1.62
N TRP A 231 16.84 -0.61 -1.25
CA TRP A 231 17.59 0.56 -1.73
C TRP A 231 17.66 0.68 -3.25
N ARG A 232 17.54 -0.43 -4.00
CA ARG A 232 17.57 -0.42 -5.48
C ARG A 232 16.41 0.36 -6.09
N ILE A 233 15.27 0.40 -5.41
CA ILE A 233 14.09 1.11 -5.92
C ILE A 233 14.06 2.58 -5.49
N VAL A 234 14.86 2.95 -4.49
CA VAL A 234 14.90 4.32 -3.97
C VAL A 234 15.57 5.23 -5.00
N PRO A 235 14.92 6.34 -5.40
CA PRO A 235 15.51 7.25 -6.37
C PRO A 235 16.73 7.97 -5.79
N ARG A 236 17.67 8.30 -6.68
CA ARG A 236 18.87 9.08 -6.34
C ARG A 236 18.48 10.44 -5.75
N GLY A 237 19.20 10.90 -4.73
CA GLY A 237 18.91 12.15 -4.01
C GLY A 237 18.30 11.95 -2.62
N LEU A 238 17.87 10.74 -2.29
CA LEU A 238 17.38 10.39 -0.94
C LEU A 238 18.51 9.78 -0.10
N PRO A 239 18.51 10.00 1.22
CA PRO A 239 19.49 9.40 2.11
C PRO A 239 19.13 7.96 2.48
N TYR A 240 20.14 7.11 2.69
CA TYR A 240 19.94 5.71 3.06
C TYR A 240 19.24 5.53 4.42
N SER A 241 19.36 6.51 5.30
CA SER A 241 18.71 6.49 6.63
C SER A 241 17.18 6.35 6.56
N LEU A 242 16.54 6.72 5.44
CA LEU A 242 15.10 6.55 5.28
C LEU A 242 14.67 5.08 5.26
N VAL A 243 15.51 4.21 4.67
CA VAL A 243 15.25 2.77 4.56
C VAL A 243 15.94 1.95 5.65
N ASN A 244 16.90 2.53 6.38
CA ASN A 244 17.65 1.79 7.41
C ASN A 244 16.91 1.68 8.76
N GLN A 245 15.64 1.29 8.71
CA GLN A 245 14.76 1.08 9.87
C GLN A 245 13.63 0.14 9.46
N PRO A 246 12.91 -0.49 10.41
CA PRO A 246 11.68 -1.21 10.10
C PRO A 246 10.64 -0.27 9.48
N LEU A 247 10.25 -0.52 8.24
CA LEU A 247 9.34 0.35 7.49
C LEU A 247 7.88 0.04 7.77
N GLY A 248 7.35 0.62 8.84
CA GLY A 248 5.91 0.71 9.08
C GLY A 248 5.22 1.79 8.23
N LYS A 249 3.89 1.87 8.34
CA LYS A 249 3.04 2.82 7.56
C LYS A 249 3.52 4.28 7.65
N LYS A 250 3.85 4.76 8.85
CA LYS A 250 4.32 6.14 9.07
C LYS A 250 5.69 6.41 8.42
N ALA A 251 6.61 5.44 8.51
CA ALA A 251 7.94 5.55 7.90
C ALA A 251 7.84 5.62 6.37
N ILE A 252 6.97 4.81 5.76
CA ILE A 252 6.72 4.81 4.31
C ILE A 252 6.11 6.14 3.86
N SER A 253 5.12 6.66 4.60
CA SER A 253 4.53 7.97 4.32
C SER A 253 5.58 9.10 4.38
N LYS A 254 6.43 9.10 5.43
CA LYS A 254 7.54 10.04 5.56
C LYS A 254 8.52 9.92 4.38
N MET A 255 8.86 8.71 3.98
CA MET A 255 9.76 8.43 2.87
C MET A 255 9.22 8.99 1.53
N LEU A 256 7.94 8.78 1.22
CA LEU A 256 7.28 9.36 0.04
C LEU A 256 7.23 10.90 0.11
N ASN A 257 6.93 11.47 1.29
CA ASN A 257 6.90 12.91 1.49
C ASN A 257 8.30 13.54 1.28
N THR A 258 9.35 12.90 1.80
CA THR A 258 10.73 13.34 1.57
C THR A 258 11.14 13.23 0.10
N CYS A 259 10.75 12.14 -0.58
CA CYS A 259 10.94 11.98 -2.02
C CYS A 259 10.28 13.14 -2.79
N TYR A 260 9.04 13.46 -2.48
CA TYR A 260 8.32 14.56 -3.13
C TYR A 260 9.00 15.91 -2.92
N ARG A 261 9.42 16.22 -1.70
CA ARG A 261 10.04 17.51 -1.37
C ARG A 261 11.42 17.70 -2.01
N ILE A 262 12.19 16.62 -2.20
CA ILE A 262 13.57 16.71 -2.74
C ILE A 262 13.61 16.52 -4.27
N LEU A 263 12.79 15.62 -4.79
CA LEU A 263 12.86 15.15 -6.18
C LEU A 263 11.65 15.56 -7.02
N GLY A 264 10.59 16.05 -6.40
CA GLY A 264 9.38 16.49 -7.06
C GLY A 264 8.44 15.35 -7.44
N LEU A 265 7.48 15.67 -8.31
CA LEU A 265 6.34 14.81 -8.62
C LEU A 265 6.71 13.52 -9.36
N LYS A 266 7.40 13.65 -10.51
CA LYS A 266 7.66 12.51 -11.41
C LYS A 266 8.47 11.38 -10.73
N PRO A 267 9.59 11.64 -10.02
CA PRO A 267 10.30 10.57 -9.32
C PRO A 267 9.47 9.94 -8.21
N THR A 268 8.63 10.71 -7.53
CA THR A 268 7.75 10.21 -6.45
C THR A 268 6.69 9.26 -6.96
N VAL A 269 6.08 9.56 -8.11
CA VAL A 269 5.09 8.66 -8.75
C VAL A 269 5.75 7.33 -9.13
N ILE A 270 6.92 7.38 -9.78
CA ILE A 270 7.65 6.17 -10.15
C ILE A 270 8.04 5.38 -8.89
N PHE A 271 8.50 6.07 -7.85
CA PHE A 271 8.90 5.43 -6.61
C PHE A 271 7.71 4.79 -5.88
N ALA A 272 6.54 5.41 -5.88
CA ALA A 272 5.33 4.85 -5.29
C ALA A 272 4.88 3.56 -6.00
N ASP A 273 4.92 3.53 -7.34
CA ASP A 273 4.65 2.30 -8.10
C ASP A 273 5.66 1.19 -7.73
N GLN A 274 6.96 1.51 -7.67
CA GLN A 274 7.99 0.53 -7.30
C GLN A 274 7.84 0.02 -5.86
N ILE A 275 7.46 0.90 -4.92
CA ILE A 275 7.14 0.52 -3.54
C ILE A 275 5.97 -0.47 -3.53
N MET A 276 4.90 -0.19 -4.27
CA MET A 276 3.74 -1.06 -4.35
C MET A 276 4.12 -2.44 -4.89
N TYR A 277 4.82 -2.49 -6.03
CA TYR A 277 5.25 -3.76 -6.64
C TYR A 277 6.17 -4.56 -5.72
N THR A 278 7.13 -3.89 -5.07
CA THR A 278 8.06 -4.53 -4.14
C THR A 278 7.33 -5.04 -2.90
N GLY A 279 6.46 -4.23 -2.30
CA GLY A 279 5.70 -4.63 -1.12
C GLY A 279 4.81 -5.83 -1.39
N PHE A 280 4.05 -5.85 -2.50
CA PHE A 280 3.27 -7.05 -2.86
C PHE A 280 4.13 -8.28 -3.11
N ALA A 281 5.26 -8.13 -3.82
CA ALA A 281 6.14 -9.25 -4.11
C ALA A 281 6.74 -9.87 -2.83
N TYR A 282 7.16 -9.04 -1.86
CA TYR A 282 7.74 -9.53 -0.60
C TYR A 282 6.67 -9.92 0.43
N ALA A 283 5.46 -9.36 0.37
CA ALA A 283 4.32 -9.83 1.15
C ALA A 283 3.90 -11.25 0.71
N ALA A 284 3.85 -11.51 -0.60
CA ALA A 284 3.56 -12.87 -1.08
C ALA A 284 4.67 -13.87 -0.68
N ARG A 285 5.95 -13.44 -0.70
CA ARG A 285 7.09 -14.28 -0.30
C ARG A 285 7.24 -14.47 1.20
N SER A 286 6.70 -13.57 2.02
CA SER A 286 6.77 -13.73 3.47
C SER A 286 5.99 -14.95 3.93
N GLY A 287 4.99 -15.37 3.15
CA GLY A 287 4.09 -16.47 3.54
C GLY A 287 3.33 -16.16 4.82
N ALA A 288 3.18 -14.87 5.16
CA ALA A 288 2.45 -14.44 6.34
C ALA A 288 1.03 -14.99 6.27
N SER A 289 0.64 -15.68 7.33
CA SER A 289 -0.69 -16.25 7.51
C SER A 289 -1.17 -15.89 8.91
N VAL A 290 -2.39 -16.31 9.23
CA VAL A 290 -2.96 -16.17 10.57
C VAL A 290 -3.53 -17.51 11.00
N GLY A 291 -2.96 -18.06 12.07
CA GLY A 291 -3.39 -19.26 12.75
C GLY A 291 -4.07 -18.95 14.07
N ILE A 292 -4.64 -19.98 14.69
CA ILE A 292 -5.19 -19.87 16.06
C ILE A 292 -4.09 -19.71 17.11
N ASP A 293 -2.92 -20.32 16.85
CA ASP A 293 -1.78 -20.32 17.78
C ASP A 293 -1.04 -18.97 17.80
N ASP A 294 -1.25 -18.12 16.79
CA ASP A 294 -0.72 -16.75 16.75
C ASP A 294 -1.40 -15.86 17.82
N MET A 295 -2.56 -16.27 18.34
CA MET A 295 -3.30 -15.59 19.40
C MET A 295 -2.87 -16.07 20.79
N VAL A 296 -1.65 -15.71 21.21
CA VAL A 296 -1.08 -16.17 22.48
C VAL A 296 -1.79 -15.52 23.67
N ILE A 297 -2.56 -16.32 24.41
CA ILE A 297 -3.23 -15.89 25.64
C ILE A 297 -2.20 -15.81 26.77
N PRO A 298 -2.07 -14.68 27.49
CA PRO A 298 -1.12 -14.57 28.58
C PRO A 298 -1.54 -15.45 29.77
N GLU A 299 -0.61 -16.23 30.31
CA GLU A 299 -0.85 -17.12 31.46
C GLU A 299 -1.40 -16.37 32.69
N LYS A 300 -0.98 -15.11 32.86
CA LYS A 300 -1.42 -14.22 33.95
C LYS A 300 -2.89 -13.83 33.88
N LYS A 301 -3.58 -14.06 32.76
CA LYS A 301 -4.98 -13.65 32.55
C LYS A 301 -5.91 -14.16 33.65
N ALA A 302 -5.82 -15.45 34.00
CA ALA A 302 -6.69 -16.05 35.01
C ALA A 302 -6.47 -15.41 36.40
N GLY A 303 -5.21 -15.11 36.75
CA GLY A 303 -4.87 -14.44 38.00
C GLY A 303 -5.44 -13.01 38.06
N ILE A 304 -5.28 -12.24 36.98
CA ILE A 304 -5.79 -10.85 36.92
C ILE A 304 -7.32 -10.82 37.04
N ILE A 305 -8.02 -11.76 36.40
CA ILE A 305 -9.49 -11.84 36.49
C ILE A 305 -9.91 -12.23 37.91
N ALA A 306 -9.24 -13.21 38.53
CA ALA A 306 -9.55 -13.62 39.90
C ALA A 306 -9.36 -12.49 40.92
N GLU A 307 -8.29 -11.68 40.78
CA GLU A 307 -8.08 -10.49 41.60
C GLU A 307 -9.23 -9.47 41.43
N ALA A 308 -9.62 -9.20 40.18
CA ALA A 308 -10.71 -8.27 39.89
C ALA A 308 -12.07 -8.76 40.42
N GLU A 309 -12.35 -10.07 40.30
CA GLU A 309 -13.56 -10.68 40.86
C GLU A 309 -13.58 -10.58 42.39
N ALA A 310 -12.43 -10.74 43.06
CA ALA A 310 -12.32 -10.56 44.50
C ALA A 310 -12.56 -9.11 44.92
N GLU A 311 -12.00 -8.13 44.21
CA GLU A 311 -12.25 -6.70 44.46
C GLU A 311 -13.73 -6.34 44.28
N VAL A 312 -14.39 -6.87 43.23
CA VAL A 312 -15.83 -6.67 43.01
C VAL A 312 -16.65 -7.30 44.14
N ALA A 313 -16.27 -8.48 44.62
CA ALA A 313 -16.91 -9.14 45.75
C ALA A 313 -16.80 -8.29 47.03
N GLU A 314 -15.64 -7.69 47.30
CA GLU A 314 -15.43 -6.80 48.44
C GLU A 314 -16.34 -5.55 48.35
N ILE A 315 -16.42 -4.92 47.18
CA ILE A 315 -17.32 -3.78 46.95
C ILE A 315 -18.79 -4.18 47.10
N GLN A 316 -19.15 -5.40 46.69
CA GLN A 316 -20.49 -5.94 46.86
C GLN A 316 -20.83 -6.21 48.34
N GLU A 317 -19.87 -6.64 49.16
CA GLU A 317 -20.03 -6.79 50.61
C GLU A 317 -20.17 -5.42 51.31
N GLN A 318 -19.36 -4.43 50.92
CA GLN A 318 -19.48 -3.05 51.41
C GLN A 318 -20.86 -2.45 51.10
N PHE A 319 -21.40 -2.75 49.91
CA PHE A 319 -22.76 -2.34 49.53
C PHE A 319 -23.84 -3.00 50.40
N GLN A 320 -23.73 -4.30 50.66
CA GLN A 320 -24.68 -5.03 51.50
C GLN A 320 -24.67 -4.52 52.96
N SER A 321 -23.49 -4.10 53.43
CA SER A 321 -23.32 -3.51 54.76
C SER A 321 -23.71 -2.01 54.81
N GLY A 322 -24.16 -1.44 53.68
CA GLY A 322 -24.62 -0.05 53.57
C GLY A 322 -23.52 1.02 53.58
N LEU A 323 -22.26 0.65 53.37
CA LEU A 323 -21.13 1.60 53.33
C LEU A 323 -21.06 2.40 52.02
N VAL A 324 -21.64 1.89 50.93
CA VAL A 324 -21.63 2.52 49.61
C VAL A 324 -23.04 2.57 49.01
N THR A 325 -23.31 3.58 48.20
CA THR A 325 -24.58 3.70 47.47
C THR A 325 -24.60 2.81 46.22
N ALA A 326 -25.79 2.57 45.66
CA ALA A 326 -25.93 1.75 44.44
C ALA A 326 -25.19 2.37 43.23
N GLY A 327 -25.18 3.70 43.13
CA GLY A 327 -24.47 4.43 42.07
C GLY A 327 -22.94 4.36 42.23
N GLU A 328 -22.44 4.54 43.45
CA GLU A 328 -21.00 4.41 43.74
C GLU A 328 -20.51 2.98 43.51
N ARG A 329 -21.30 1.97 43.92
CA ARG A 329 -21.01 0.57 43.63
C ARG A 329 -20.89 0.33 42.13
N TYR A 330 -21.86 0.81 41.35
CA TYR A 330 -21.86 0.63 39.89
C TYR A 330 -20.60 1.24 39.24
N ASN A 331 -20.26 2.47 39.60
CA ASN A 331 -19.06 3.14 39.07
C ASN A 331 -17.77 2.42 39.50
N LYS A 332 -17.64 2.04 40.78
CA LYS A 332 -16.46 1.30 41.24
C LYS A 332 -16.28 -0.04 40.54
N VAL A 333 -17.36 -0.78 40.32
CA VAL A 333 -17.30 -2.06 39.59
C VAL A 333 -16.86 -1.84 38.15
N ILE A 334 -17.35 -0.79 37.47
CA ILE A 334 -16.88 -0.43 36.13
C ILE A 334 -15.39 -0.12 36.14
N ASP A 335 -14.93 0.67 37.11
CA ASP A 335 -13.52 1.07 37.21
C ASP A 335 -12.60 -0.15 37.42
N ILE A 336 -13.01 -1.09 38.30
CA ILE A 336 -12.27 -2.34 38.55
C ILE A 336 -12.17 -3.18 37.26
N TRP A 337 -13.28 -3.37 36.55
CA TRP A 337 -13.27 -4.14 35.30
C TRP A 337 -12.48 -3.45 34.19
N ALA A 338 -12.54 -2.12 34.10
CA ALA A 338 -11.75 -1.34 33.15
C ALA A 338 -10.25 -1.48 33.44
N ALA A 339 -9.83 -1.34 34.70
CA ALA A 339 -8.45 -1.51 35.12
C ALA A 339 -7.95 -2.94 34.90
N ALA A 340 -8.76 -3.96 35.23
CA ALA A 340 -8.44 -5.35 34.96
C ALA A 340 -8.27 -5.63 33.46
N ASN A 341 -9.14 -5.08 32.62
CA ASN A 341 -9.03 -5.20 31.16
C ASN A 341 -7.73 -4.57 30.63
N GLU A 342 -7.35 -3.38 31.11
CA GLU A 342 -6.06 -2.76 30.76
C GLU A 342 -4.86 -3.61 31.19
N ARG A 343 -4.91 -4.19 32.40
CA ARG A 343 -3.86 -5.11 32.90
C ARG A 343 -3.72 -6.35 32.02
N VAL A 344 -4.84 -6.96 31.61
CA VAL A 344 -4.83 -8.13 30.70
C VAL A 344 -4.30 -7.74 29.32
N ALA A 345 -4.72 -6.60 28.77
CA ALA A 345 -4.25 -6.11 27.47
C ALA A 345 -2.75 -5.85 27.48
N LYS A 346 -2.22 -5.24 28.55
CA LYS A 346 -0.79 -5.00 28.73
C LYS A 346 -0.01 -6.32 28.84
N ALA A 347 -0.48 -7.27 29.65
CA ALA A 347 0.16 -8.58 29.80
C ALA A 347 0.18 -9.37 28.48
N MET A 348 -0.86 -9.26 27.66
CA MET A 348 -0.92 -9.87 26.33
C MET A 348 0.13 -9.25 25.40
N MET A 349 0.23 -7.92 25.33
CA MET A 349 1.20 -7.24 24.47
C MET A 349 2.66 -7.49 24.89
N GLU A 350 2.94 -7.52 26.19
CA GLU A 350 4.27 -7.85 26.70
C GLU A 350 4.68 -9.27 26.32
N ASN A 351 3.75 -10.24 26.40
CA ASN A 351 4.01 -11.62 26.02
C ASN A 351 4.17 -11.80 24.50
N LEU A 352 3.40 -11.07 23.70
CA LEU A 352 3.36 -11.25 22.25
C LEU A 352 4.47 -10.49 21.51
N SER A 353 4.93 -9.36 22.07
CA SER A 353 5.79 -8.42 21.34
C SER A 353 7.25 -8.82 21.24
N VAL A 354 7.72 -9.75 22.09
CA VAL A 354 9.11 -10.19 22.14
C VAL A 354 9.20 -11.71 22.13
N GLU A 355 10.28 -12.23 21.55
CA GLU A 355 10.63 -13.65 21.58
C GLU A 355 12.09 -13.81 21.96
N THR A 356 12.41 -14.94 22.59
CA THR A 356 13.79 -15.27 22.99
C THR A 356 14.43 -16.12 21.90
N VAL A 357 15.58 -15.70 21.40
CA VAL A 357 16.33 -16.37 20.34
C VAL A 357 17.78 -16.55 20.74
N VAL A 358 18.44 -17.57 20.21
CA VAL A 358 19.85 -17.84 20.49
C VAL A 358 20.72 -17.08 19.49
N ASN A 359 21.57 -16.20 20.01
CA ASN A 359 22.50 -15.41 19.21
C ASN A 359 23.64 -16.28 18.63
N ARG A 360 24.54 -15.67 17.86
CA ARG A 360 25.66 -16.36 17.23
C ARG A 360 26.66 -16.96 18.23
N ASP A 361 26.77 -16.38 19.42
CA ASP A 361 27.69 -16.78 20.47
C ASP A 361 27.09 -17.88 21.38
N GLY A 362 25.82 -18.24 21.16
CA GLY A 362 25.10 -19.27 21.91
C GLY A 362 24.35 -18.75 23.14
N GLU A 363 24.24 -17.43 23.30
CA GLU A 363 23.52 -16.78 24.40
C GLU A 363 22.07 -16.44 24.00
N GLU A 364 21.17 -16.46 24.97
CA GLU A 364 19.78 -16.03 24.77
C GLU A 364 19.68 -14.50 24.67
N GLU A 365 19.11 -14.02 23.58
CA GLU A 365 18.83 -12.60 23.32
C GLU A 365 17.34 -12.42 23.06
N GLN A 366 16.75 -11.35 23.58
CA GLN A 366 15.38 -10.98 23.25
C GLN A 366 15.35 -10.17 21.96
N GLN A 367 14.54 -10.59 21.01
CA GLN A 367 14.21 -9.81 19.83
C GLN A 367 12.72 -9.51 19.78
N VAL A 368 12.34 -8.52 18.96
CA VAL A 368 10.92 -8.30 18.67
C VAL A 368 10.37 -9.58 18.04
N SER A 369 9.15 -9.97 18.38
CA SER A 369 8.47 -11.18 17.89
C SER A 369 8.05 -11.07 16.42
N PHE A 370 8.28 -12.13 15.65
CA PHE A 370 7.85 -12.20 14.24
C PHE A 370 6.38 -12.63 14.06
N ASN A 371 5.64 -12.78 15.16
CA ASN A 371 4.20 -13.00 15.17
C ASN A 371 3.39 -11.83 14.60
#